data_AF-A0A972QPS2-F1
#
_entry.id   AF-A0A972QPS2-F1
#
_cell.length_a   1.000
_cell.length_b   1.000
_cell.length_c   1.000
_cell.angle_alpha   90.00
_cell.angle_beta   90.00
_cell.angle_gamma   90.00
#
_symmetry.space_group_name_H-M   'P 1'
#
loop_
_entity.id
_entity.type
_entity.pdbx_description
1 polymer ?
#
loop_
_entity_poly.entity_id
_entity_poly.type
_entity_poly.pdbx_seq_one_letter_code
_entity_poly.pdbx_strand_id
1 'polypeptide(L)' 'MTKNQEKEYQDVEALKKILSKTVAGAKFRLDCGHHITFNHNLGNNITIYNGKELTIVCSLCGY' A
#
# COMPACT_ATOMS: atom_id res chain seq x y z
N MET A 1 1.95 -23.43 1.83
CA MET A 1 2.54 -23.04 0.54
C MET A 1 3.55 -24.11 0.16
N THR A 2 3.58 -24.59 -1.09
CA THR A 2 4.58 -25.59 -1.50
C THR A 2 5.89 -24.92 -1.91
N LYS A 3 7.02 -25.64 -1.83
CA LYS A 3 8.34 -25.13 -2.26
C LYS A 3 8.39 -24.65 -3.71
N ASN A 4 7.48 -25.12 -4.56
CA ASN A 4 7.40 -24.67 -5.94
C ASN A 4 6.66 -23.34 -6.07
N GLN A 5 5.62 -23.14 -5.26
CA GLN A 5 4.88 -21.87 -5.21
C GLN A 5 5.73 -20.73 -4.63
N GLU A 6 6.64 -21.03 -3.70
CA GLU A 6 7.56 -20.03 -3.14
C GLU A 6 8.48 -19.39 -4.19
N LYS A 7 8.80 -20.11 -5.27
CA LYS A 7 9.65 -19.60 -6.36
C LYS A 7 8.94 -18.58 -7.26
N GLU A 8 7.62 -18.49 -7.19
CA GLU A 8 6.83 -17.53 -7.97
C GLU A 8 6.84 -16.13 -7.33
N TYR A 9 7.28 -16.03 -6.08
CA TYR A 9 7.32 -14.76 -5.36
C TYR A 9 8.50 -13.91 -5.81
N GLN A 10 8.19 -12.68 -6.19
CA GLN A 10 9.20 -11.66 -6.42
C GLN A 10 9.62 -11.03 -5.09
N ASP A 11 10.83 -10.46 -5.08
CA ASP A 11 11.34 -9.72 -3.93
C ASP A 11 10.53 -8.43 -3.69
N VAL A 12 10.49 -7.99 -2.42
CA VAL A 12 9.79 -6.77 -1.99
C VAL A 12 10.25 -5.51 -2.73
N GLU A 13 11.51 -5.46 -3.19
CA GLU A 13 12.04 -4.34 -3.98
C GLU A 13 11.28 -4.16 -5.30
N ALA A 14 10.79 -5.25 -5.91
CA ALA A 14 9.96 -5.17 -7.11
C ALA A 14 8.64 -4.45 -6.83
N LEU A 15 7.99 -4.77 -5.71
CA LEU A 15 6.74 -4.13 -5.28
C LEU A 15 6.97 -2.65 -4.95
N LYS A 16 8.04 -2.32 -4.22
CA LYS A 16 8.40 -0.91 -3.91
C LYS A 16 8.58 -0.10 -5.18
N LYS A 17 9.24 -0.67 -6.20
CA LYS A 17 9.45 -0.02 -7.51
C LYS A 17 8.15 0.21 -8.28
N ILE A 18 7.19 -0.71 -8.21
CA ILE A 18 5.87 -0.53 -8.82
C ILE A 18 5.15 0.62 -8.13
N LEU A 19 5.03 0.59 -6.80
CA LEU A 19 4.31 1.60 -6.04
C LEU A 19 4.94 3.00 -6.19
N SER A 20 6.27 3.11 -6.11
CA SER A 20 6.96 4.40 -6.28
C SER A 20 6.83 4.96 -7.69
N LYS A 21 6.67 4.13 -8.72
CA LYS A 21 6.42 4.61 -10.08
C LYS A 21 4.96 4.97 -10.33
N THR A 22 4.03 4.15 -9.84
CA THR A 22 2.62 4.26 -10.20
C THR A 22 1.89 5.34 -9.40
N VAL A 23 2.25 5.56 -8.14
CA VAL A 23 1.50 6.46 -7.26
C VAL A 23 2.35 7.55 -6.60
N ALA A 24 3.64 7.70 -6.90
CA ALA A 24 4.42 8.79 -6.30
C ALA A 24 3.81 10.17 -6.59
N GLY A 25 3.65 10.98 -5.54
CA GLY A 25 3.02 12.30 -5.60
C GLY A 25 1.49 12.28 -5.75
N ALA A 26 0.88 11.11 -5.98
CA ALA A 26 -0.58 11.00 -6.08
C ALA A 26 -1.24 11.25 -4.72
N LYS A 27 -2.40 11.91 -4.78
CA LYS A 27 -3.18 12.33 -3.61
C LYS A 27 -4.53 11.65 -3.61
N PHE A 28 -4.93 11.12 -2.45
CA PHE A 28 -6.21 10.43 -2.29
C PHE A 28 -6.89 10.87 -1.00
N ARG A 29 -8.21 10.85 -1.01
CA ARG A 29 -9.05 10.91 0.19
C ARG A 29 -9.50 9.49 0.51
N LEU A 30 -9.31 9.08 1.77
CA LEU A 30 -9.70 7.78 2.28
C LEU A 30 -11.16 7.80 2.77
N ASP A 31 -11.75 6.61 2.96
CA ASP A 31 -13.13 6.47 3.40
C ASP A 31 -13.41 7.11 4.77
N CYS A 32 -12.41 7.10 5.66
CA CYS A 32 -12.46 7.81 6.95
C CYS A 32 -12.39 9.35 6.84
N GLY A 33 -12.18 9.90 5.64
CA GLY A 33 -12.09 11.34 5.38
C GLY A 33 -10.67 11.91 5.38
N HIS A 34 -9.66 11.16 5.85
CA HIS A 34 -8.26 11.60 5.83
C HIS A 34 -7.66 11.66 4.41
N HIS A 35 -6.67 12.52 4.23
CA HIS A 35 -5.92 12.62 2.99
C HIS A 35 -4.56 11.94 3.11
N ILE A 36 -4.12 11.33 2.02
CA ILE A 36 -2.77 10.79 1.87
C ILE A 36 -2.10 11.37 0.63
N THR A 37 -0.79 11.48 0.69
CA THR A 37 0.06 11.75 -0.48
C THR A 37 1.18 10.72 -0.49
N PHE A 38 1.25 9.93 -1.54
CA PHE A 38 2.27 8.89 -1.65
C PHE A 38 3.65 9.49 -1.92
N ASN A 39 4.68 8.90 -1.30
CA ASN A 39 6.09 9.29 -1.46
C ASN A 39 6.34 10.78 -1.17
N HIS A 40 5.71 11.31 -0.11
CA HIS A 40 5.83 12.71 0.31
C HIS A 40 6.17 12.79 1.81
N ASN A 41 6.99 13.78 2.19
CA ASN A 41 7.54 13.91 3.55
C ASN A 41 6.49 14.15 4.66
N LEU A 42 5.25 14.49 4.30
CA LEU A 42 4.15 14.82 5.22
C LEU A 42 2.87 13.99 4.93
N GLY A 43 3.03 12.74 4.52
CA GLY A 43 1.91 11.82 4.25
C GLY A 43 1.48 11.00 5.47
N ASN A 44 0.19 10.71 5.58
CA ASN A 44 -0.29 9.68 6.52
C ASN A 44 -0.01 8.28 5.95
N ASN A 45 0.32 7.34 6.83
CA ASN A 45 0.48 5.95 6.44
C ASN A 45 -0.89 5.27 6.25
N ILE A 46 -0.88 4.19 5.49
CA ILE A 46 -2.03 3.33 5.29
C ILE A 46 -1.66 1.88 5.55
N THR A 47 -2.66 1.11 5.99
CA THR A 47 -2.62 -0.35 5.99
C THR A 47 -3.44 -0.84 4.83
N ILE A 48 -2.85 -1.71 4.00
CA ILE A 48 -3.54 -2.37 2.90
C ILE A 48 -3.81 -3.82 3.31
N TYR A 49 -5.09 -4.21 3.34
CA TYR A 49 -5.50 -5.60 3.52
C TYR A 49 -5.74 -6.22 2.15
N ASN A 50 -4.86 -7.13 1.75
CA ASN A 50 -4.93 -7.86 0.49
C ASN A 50 -5.80 -9.14 0.65
N GLY A 51 -7.07 -8.94 0.98
CA GLY A 51 -8.08 -10.00 1.11
C GLY A 51 -8.86 -10.25 -0.18
N LYS A 52 -10.01 -10.91 -0.09
CA LYS A 52 -10.94 -11.10 -1.24
C LYS A 52 -11.35 -9.77 -1.86
N GLU A 53 -11.51 -8.75 -1.01
CA GLU A 53 -11.70 -7.36 -1.42
C GLU A 53 -10.55 -6.53 -0.88
N LEU A 54 -10.01 -5.67 -1.74
CA LEU A 54 -8.94 -4.76 -1.37
C LEU A 54 -9.48 -3.72 -0.39
N THR A 55 -8.90 -3.67 0.81
CA THR A 55 -9.29 -2.67 1.82
C THR A 55 -8.10 -1.79 2.18
N ILE A 56 -8.32 -0.48 2.26
CA ILE A 56 -7.31 0.50 2.65
C ILE A 56 -7.79 1.22 3.91
N VAL A 57 -7.00 1.13 4.99
CA VAL A 57 -7.31 1.77 6.27
C VAL A 57 -6.26 2.83 6.59
N CYS A 58 -6.72 4.00 7.04
CA CYS A 58 -5.82 5.05 7.52
C CYS A 58 -5.16 4.62 8.83
N SER A 59 -3.84 4.75 8.93
CA SER A 59 -3.12 4.40 10.16
C SER A 59 -3.53 5.26 11.37
N LEU A 60 -4.11 6.45 11.14
CA LEU A 60 -4.61 7.33 12.21
C LEU A 60 -5.96 6.89 12.77
N CYS A 61 -6.74 6.09 12.03
CA CYS A 61 -8.04 5.61 12.47
C CYS A 61 -7.99 4.18 13.03
N GLY A 62 -6.91 3.46 12.76
CA GLY A 62 -6.70 2.08 13.22
C GLY A 62 -6.03 1.97 14.60
N TYR A 63 -5.89 3.08 15.32
CA TYR A 63 -5.37 3.18 16.70
C TYR A 63 -6.45 3.73 17.63
#